data_AF-A0A2E6P274-F1
#
_entry.id   AF-A0A2E6P274-F1
#
_cell.length_a   1.000
_cell.length_b   1.000
_cell.length_c   1.000
_cell.angle_alpha   90.00
_cell.angle_beta   90.00
_cell.angle_gamma   90.00
#
_symmetry.space_group_name_H-M   'P 1'
#
loop_
_entity.id
_entity.type
_entity.pdbx_description
1 polymer ?
#
loop_
_entity_poly.entity_id
_entity_poly.type
_entity_poly.pdbx_seq_one_letter_code
_entity_poly.pdbx_strand_id
1 'polypeptide(L)'
;MTKRQELGVVIQALKKAVAFQDDLVKKLAGVPLIERAIGKAKTMAKSDRSVYVLTDSEEIELIAIRNGTSVFYDSKMTGEILSMNNEVKYLENIAIENEYLVVLSPYAPFLMLETILKAHATLKKSGCNALRPLISMKAIVENGDYDPTVATLFQPTKKNYIVKPSGAFVIVKAEILLREPDYSLDVMKWQTEDELFEIESYHDWWVAEKVLKRKRIVFRVIGNETVGMGHIYRALTLAHAITDHEVLFVCESGDRNAVDKLAGYDYWFESYDSDEILEKVIKLKPDLVINDMLSTSAHDIRELKKHAIHVINFEDLGSGATESDLTINELYDVPQISGDKIVWGHDYFFVRDEFNDATPVPYKDTVTGLLLTFGGTDHINLTRKIFETVYKFCINNNIFIYIVTGPGYKDYDQLSLDIKGMKNVSITHDTGVISSLMEKVQLAITSNGRTVYELAHMNIPAIVVSQHERENTHLFSTRDNGFLNVGVYDGQGKEKVVQSELEQLVTKNGYRKKLYEKMEPYNFDANKTKILTLVDEILDR
;
A
#
# COMPACT_ATOMS: atom_id res chain seq x y z
N MET A 1 -38.70 -32.42 26.88
CA MET A 1 -38.10 -31.07 26.95
C MET A 1 -37.12 -30.94 25.80
N THR A 2 -37.48 -30.18 24.78
CA THR A 2 -36.58 -29.83 23.68
C THR A 2 -35.41 -29.03 24.28
N LYS A 3 -34.17 -29.43 24.00
CA LYS A 3 -32.97 -28.75 24.52
C LYS A 3 -32.93 -27.34 23.95
N ARG A 4 -32.92 -26.31 24.80
CA ARG A 4 -32.76 -24.90 24.36
C ARG A 4 -31.47 -24.74 23.58
N GLN A 5 -31.52 -23.90 22.56
CA GLN A 5 -30.34 -23.47 21.83
C GLN A 5 -29.55 -22.50 22.69
N GLU A 6 -28.23 -22.59 22.65
CA GLU A 6 -27.38 -21.76 23.51
C GLU A 6 -27.42 -20.28 23.11
N LEU A 7 -27.46 -19.98 21.82
CA LEU A 7 -27.37 -18.62 21.29
C LEU A 7 -28.23 -18.49 20.03
N GLY A 8 -29.20 -17.57 20.07
CA GLY A 8 -29.95 -17.10 18.90
C GLY A 8 -29.49 -15.70 18.49
N VAL A 9 -29.77 -15.31 17.25
CA VAL A 9 -29.43 -13.99 16.71
C VAL A 9 -30.68 -13.31 16.19
N VAL A 10 -30.93 -12.10 16.66
CA VAL A 10 -32.04 -11.24 16.24
C VAL A 10 -31.46 -10.04 15.52
N ILE A 11 -31.85 -9.83 14.26
CA ILE A 11 -31.47 -8.65 13.47
C ILE A 11 -32.65 -7.69 13.47
N GLN A 12 -32.41 -6.47 13.94
CA GLN A 12 -33.40 -5.39 13.88
C GLN A 12 -33.18 -4.59 12.60
N ALA A 13 -34.13 -4.70 11.68
CA ALA A 13 -34.03 -4.16 10.32
C ALA A 13 -35.24 -3.28 10.02
N LEU A 14 -35.27 -2.09 10.64
CA LEU A 14 -36.37 -1.15 10.56
C LEU A 14 -36.10 -0.06 9.53
N LYS A 15 -36.88 -0.03 8.45
CA LYS A 15 -36.77 0.93 7.36
C LYS A 15 -37.14 2.36 7.79
N LYS A 16 -37.94 2.52 8.85
CA LYS A 16 -38.22 3.83 9.46
C LYS A 16 -37.14 4.33 10.42
N ALA A 17 -36.20 3.47 10.83
CA ALA A 17 -35.12 3.81 11.75
C ALA A 17 -33.76 3.54 11.07
N VAL A 18 -33.51 4.30 10.02
CA VAL A 18 -32.35 4.15 9.13
C VAL A 18 -31.29 5.23 9.38
N ALA A 19 -30.02 4.92 9.12
CA ALA A 19 -28.95 5.90 9.12
C ALA A 19 -29.13 6.90 7.96
N PHE A 20 -29.59 6.42 6.81
CA PHE A 20 -30.02 7.23 5.68
C PHE A 20 -31.01 6.46 4.79
N GLN A 21 -31.68 7.18 3.89
CA GLN A 21 -32.77 6.61 3.10
C GLN A 21 -32.37 5.32 2.34
N ASP A 22 -33.18 4.27 2.52
CA ASP A 22 -33.09 2.96 1.86
C ASP A 22 -31.76 2.19 2.06
N ASP A 23 -30.99 2.52 3.10
CA ASP A 23 -29.67 1.94 3.37
C ASP A 23 -29.64 0.40 3.54
N LEU A 24 -30.62 -0.20 4.23
CA LEU A 24 -30.67 -1.64 4.53
C LEU A 24 -30.78 -2.51 3.28
N VAL A 25 -31.48 -2.04 2.25
CA VAL A 25 -31.70 -2.75 0.98
C VAL A 25 -30.69 -2.34 -0.10
N LYS A 26 -29.98 -1.22 0.11
CA LYS A 26 -28.91 -0.78 -0.78
C LYS A 26 -27.75 -1.78 -0.76
N LYS A 27 -27.12 -1.97 -1.92
CA LYS A 27 -26.00 -2.89 -2.10
C LYS A 27 -24.68 -2.26 -1.63
N LEU A 28 -24.12 -2.78 -0.55
CA LEU A 28 -22.78 -2.46 -0.09
C LEU A 28 -21.80 -3.48 -0.68
N ALA A 29 -20.94 -3.06 -1.62
CA ALA A 29 -20.07 -3.96 -2.39
C ALA A 29 -20.84 -5.13 -3.03
N GLY A 30 -21.93 -4.81 -3.74
CA GLY A 30 -22.72 -5.78 -4.52
C GLY A 30 -23.80 -6.55 -3.76
N VAL A 31 -23.76 -6.57 -2.41
CA VAL A 31 -24.69 -7.32 -1.56
C VAL A 31 -25.51 -6.35 -0.69
N PRO A 32 -26.85 -6.49 -0.59
CA PRO A 32 -27.67 -5.69 0.32
C PRO A 32 -27.14 -5.73 1.76
N LEU A 33 -27.17 -4.61 2.46
CA LEU A 33 -26.66 -4.53 3.83
C LEU A 33 -27.35 -5.53 4.77
N ILE A 34 -28.68 -5.68 4.63
CA ILE A 34 -29.44 -6.65 5.43
C ILE A 34 -29.09 -8.11 5.10
N GLU A 35 -28.83 -8.42 3.84
CA GLU A 35 -28.40 -9.76 3.42
C GLU A 35 -27.02 -10.09 4.01
N ARG A 36 -26.12 -9.12 4.06
CA ARG A 36 -24.81 -9.26 4.72
C ARG A 36 -24.96 -9.50 6.22
N ALA A 37 -25.88 -8.80 6.88
CA ALA A 37 -26.17 -9.00 8.30
C ALA A 37 -26.74 -10.40 8.57
N ILE A 38 -27.65 -10.90 7.70
CA ILE A 38 -28.18 -12.27 7.78
C ILE A 38 -27.07 -13.30 7.62
N GLY A 39 -26.21 -13.14 6.60
CA GLY A 39 -25.07 -14.03 6.40
C GLY A 39 -24.16 -14.09 7.63
N LYS A 40 -23.87 -12.94 8.23
CA LYS A 40 -23.11 -12.85 9.49
C LYS A 40 -23.82 -13.54 10.65
N ALA A 41 -25.10 -13.29 10.85
CA ALA A 41 -25.88 -13.92 11.91
C ALA A 41 -25.87 -15.46 11.79
N LYS A 42 -25.93 -16.00 10.57
CA LYS A 42 -25.81 -17.44 10.32
C LYS A 42 -24.46 -18.02 10.73
N THR A 43 -23.37 -17.27 10.59
CA THR A 43 -22.05 -17.72 11.08
C THR A 43 -21.97 -17.75 12.61
N MET A 44 -22.77 -16.93 13.30
CA MET A 44 -22.83 -16.86 14.76
C MET A 44 -23.74 -17.92 15.36
N ALA A 45 -24.82 -18.24 14.66
CA ALA A 45 -25.83 -19.20 15.09
C ALA A 45 -25.39 -20.65 14.81
N LYS A 46 -25.75 -21.58 15.70
CA LYS A 46 -25.50 -23.03 15.48
C LYS A 46 -26.41 -23.64 14.41
N SER A 47 -27.48 -22.93 14.04
CA SER A 47 -28.45 -23.33 13.02
C SER A 47 -29.08 -22.09 12.40
N ASP A 48 -29.35 -22.13 11.10
CA ASP A 48 -30.09 -21.08 10.38
C ASP A 48 -31.47 -20.80 11.00
N ARG A 49 -32.06 -21.78 11.69
CA ARG A 49 -33.34 -21.63 12.42
C ARG A 49 -33.25 -20.72 13.63
N SER A 50 -32.04 -20.40 14.09
CA SER A 50 -31.78 -19.53 15.24
C SER A 50 -31.52 -18.08 14.85
N VAL A 51 -31.75 -17.72 13.58
CA VAL A 51 -31.60 -16.36 13.06
C VAL A 51 -32.98 -15.78 12.76
N TYR A 52 -33.28 -14.66 13.38
CA TYR A 52 -34.58 -13.99 13.34
C TYR A 52 -34.42 -12.56 12.83
N VAL A 53 -35.23 -12.15 11.87
CA VAL A 53 -35.27 -10.78 11.37
C VAL A 53 -36.56 -10.12 11.85
N LEU A 54 -36.45 -8.93 12.43
CA LEU A 54 -37.59 -8.08 12.76
C LEU A 54 -37.61 -6.89 11.80
N THR A 55 -38.70 -6.70 11.05
CA THR A 55 -38.77 -5.62 10.06
C THR A 55 -40.17 -5.02 9.88
N ASP A 56 -40.21 -3.73 9.53
CA ASP A 56 -41.42 -3.01 9.12
C ASP A 56 -41.55 -2.91 7.58
N SER A 57 -40.68 -3.60 6.83
CA SER A 57 -40.56 -3.53 5.38
C SER A 57 -40.82 -4.88 4.70
N GLU A 58 -41.79 -4.93 3.78
CA GLU A 58 -42.07 -6.11 2.95
C GLU A 58 -40.86 -6.51 2.09
N GLU A 59 -40.05 -5.53 1.68
CA GLU A 59 -38.85 -5.78 0.89
C GLU A 59 -37.78 -6.53 1.70
N ILE A 60 -37.58 -6.13 2.97
CA ILE A 60 -36.64 -6.80 3.87
C ILE A 60 -37.18 -8.19 4.26
N GLU A 61 -38.49 -8.30 4.47
CA GLU A 61 -39.16 -9.58 4.72
C GLU A 61 -38.88 -10.58 3.59
N LEU A 62 -39.08 -10.15 2.34
CA LEU A 62 -38.81 -10.98 1.18
C LEU A 62 -37.34 -11.39 1.08
N ILE A 63 -36.39 -10.49 1.37
CA ILE A 63 -34.95 -10.81 1.40
C ILE A 63 -34.67 -11.86 2.48
N ALA A 64 -35.22 -11.71 3.68
CA ALA A 64 -35.04 -12.65 4.78
C ALA A 64 -35.61 -14.05 4.45
N ILE A 65 -36.81 -14.12 3.87
CA ILE A 65 -37.44 -15.38 3.44
C ILE A 65 -36.58 -16.07 2.38
N ARG A 66 -36.08 -15.32 1.39
CA ARG A 66 -35.21 -15.86 0.33
C ARG A 66 -33.88 -16.37 0.87
N ASN A 67 -33.40 -15.80 1.97
CA ASN A 67 -32.23 -16.26 2.70
C ASN A 67 -32.55 -17.40 3.70
N GLY A 68 -33.79 -17.88 3.76
CA GLY A 68 -34.18 -19.00 4.62
C GLY A 68 -34.16 -18.70 6.12
N THR A 69 -34.29 -17.43 6.51
CA THR A 69 -34.35 -17.01 7.93
C THR A 69 -35.77 -16.71 8.37
N SER A 70 -36.05 -16.94 9.65
CA SER A 70 -37.33 -16.62 10.28
C SER A 70 -37.51 -15.11 10.33
N VAL A 71 -38.68 -14.61 9.95
CA VAL A 71 -38.97 -13.18 9.91
C VAL A 71 -40.29 -12.86 10.59
N PHE A 72 -40.29 -11.75 11.33
CA PHE A 72 -41.51 -11.11 11.81
C PHE A 72 -41.63 -9.75 11.13
N TYR A 73 -42.71 -9.60 10.38
CA TYR A 73 -43.06 -8.38 9.68
C TYR A 73 -44.24 -7.70 10.37
N ASP A 74 -44.09 -6.42 10.69
CA ASP A 74 -45.19 -5.53 11.05
C ASP A 74 -44.95 -4.12 10.51
N SER A 75 -45.74 -3.73 9.51
CA SER A 75 -45.74 -2.39 8.91
C SER A 75 -45.84 -1.23 9.91
N LYS A 76 -46.37 -1.46 11.13
CA LYS A 76 -46.58 -0.45 12.17
C LYS A 76 -45.46 -0.40 13.20
N MET A 77 -44.51 -1.34 13.15
CA MET A 77 -43.42 -1.41 14.11
C MET A 77 -42.63 -0.10 14.17
N THR A 78 -42.25 0.26 15.39
CA THR A 78 -41.44 1.43 15.72
C THR A 78 -40.15 0.98 16.38
N GLY A 79 -39.08 1.79 16.33
CA GLY A 79 -37.77 1.46 16.93
C GLY A 79 -37.77 1.21 18.44
N GLU A 80 -38.88 1.47 19.12
CA GLU A 80 -39.14 1.07 20.50
C GLU A 80 -39.75 -0.35 20.51
N ILE A 81 -38.86 -1.35 20.58
CA ILE A 81 -39.21 -2.74 20.85
C ILE A 81 -40.03 -2.75 22.15
N LEU A 82 -41.15 -3.48 22.17
CA LEU A 82 -42.09 -3.67 23.30
C LEU A 82 -43.37 -2.82 23.29
N SER A 83 -43.74 -2.14 22.21
CA SER A 83 -45.00 -1.37 22.14
C SER A 83 -46.21 -2.14 21.57
N MET A 84 -46.01 -3.28 20.90
CA MET A 84 -47.09 -4.01 20.18
C MET A 84 -47.23 -5.49 20.61
N ASN A 85 -48.47 -5.91 20.91
CA ASN A 85 -48.80 -7.25 21.45
C ASN A 85 -48.34 -8.45 20.59
N ASN A 86 -48.24 -8.30 19.27
CA ASN A 86 -47.85 -9.40 18.37
C ASN A 86 -46.33 -9.58 18.29
N GLU A 87 -45.58 -8.49 18.35
CA GLU A 87 -44.12 -8.50 18.39
C GLU A 87 -43.64 -9.17 19.68
N VAL A 88 -44.27 -8.83 20.81
CA VAL A 88 -43.99 -9.45 22.12
C VAL A 88 -44.17 -10.96 22.04
N LYS A 89 -45.28 -11.46 21.51
CA LYS A 89 -45.50 -12.92 21.36
C LYS A 89 -44.47 -13.61 20.47
N TYR A 90 -44.01 -12.96 19.41
CA TYR A 90 -42.97 -13.51 18.56
C TYR A 90 -41.63 -13.59 19.30
N LEU A 91 -41.26 -12.53 20.02
CA LEU A 91 -40.07 -12.50 20.88
C LEU A 91 -40.14 -13.51 22.02
N GLU A 92 -41.31 -13.73 22.62
CA GLU A 92 -41.53 -14.74 23.64
C GLU A 92 -41.25 -16.16 23.11
N ASN A 93 -41.73 -16.47 21.90
CA ASN A 93 -41.45 -17.76 21.26
C ASN A 93 -39.95 -17.97 21.02
N ILE A 94 -39.27 -16.94 20.50
CA ILE A 94 -37.81 -16.95 20.32
C ILE A 94 -37.10 -17.16 21.66
N ALA A 95 -37.57 -16.48 22.70
CA ALA A 95 -36.98 -16.54 24.04
C ALA A 95 -37.12 -17.92 24.68
N ILE A 96 -38.21 -18.65 24.40
CA ILE A 96 -38.40 -20.02 24.90
C ILE A 96 -37.40 -21.00 24.29
N GLU A 97 -37.02 -20.78 23.03
CA GLU A 97 -36.13 -21.66 22.27
C GLU A 97 -34.64 -21.43 22.54
N ASN A 98 -34.26 -20.27 23.08
CA ASN A 98 -32.87 -19.84 23.24
C ASN A 98 -32.50 -19.57 24.71
N GLU A 99 -31.22 -19.70 25.07
CA GLU A 99 -30.69 -19.28 26.38
C GLU A 99 -30.24 -17.81 26.35
N TYR A 100 -29.54 -17.42 25.28
CA TYR A 100 -29.05 -16.07 25.03
C TYR A 100 -29.46 -15.61 23.64
N LEU A 101 -29.65 -14.30 23.47
CA LEU A 101 -29.92 -13.66 22.19
C LEU A 101 -28.89 -12.57 21.93
N VAL A 102 -28.30 -12.60 20.75
CA VAL A 102 -27.52 -11.49 20.20
C VAL A 102 -28.47 -10.63 19.39
N VAL A 103 -28.70 -9.40 19.84
CA VAL A 103 -29.31 -8.37 19.03
C VAL A 103 -28.21 -7.78 18.16
N LEU A 104 -28.25 -8.05 16.85
CA LEU A 104 -27.23 -7.65 15.89
C LEU A 104 -27.73 -6.44 15.08
N SER A 105 -26.90 -5.40 15.01
CA SER A 105 -27.15 -4.28 14.10
C SER A 105 -26.69 -4.62 12.69
N PRO A 106 -27.54 -4.38 11.65
CA PRO A 106 -27.12 -4.54 10.26
C PRO A 106 -26.03 -3.54 9.85
N TYR A 107 -25.86 -2.44 10.59
CA TYR A 107 -24.88 -1.39 10.32
C TYR A 107 -23.46 -1.71 10.79
N ALA A 108 -23.19 -2.90 11.34
CA ALA A 108 -21.86 -3.35 11.76
C ALA A 108 -21.29 -4.45 10.83
N PRO A 109 -21.02 -4.15 9.55
CA PRO A 109 -20.64 -5.14 8.54
C PRO A 109 -19.29 -5.82 8.81
N PHE A 110 -18.45 -5.25 9.68
CA PHE A 110 -17.11 -5.77 10.03
C PHE A 110 -17.00 -6.47 11.38
N LEU A 111 -18.07 -6.50 12.17
CA LEU A 111 -18.12 -7.24 13.44
C LEU A 111 -17.67 -8.71 13.28
N MET A 112 -16.65 -9.11 14.03
CA MET A 112 -16.07 -10.47 13.96
C MET A 112 -16.84 -11.45 14.85
N LEU A 113 -16.83 -12.73 14.46
CA LEU A 113 -17.47 -13.81 15.24
C LEU A 113 -16.77 -13.98 16.59
N GLU A 114 -15.45 -13.88 16.60
CA GLU A 114 -14.60 -14.00 17.78
C GLU A 114 -14.96 -12.95 18.83
N THR A 115 -15.26 -11.72 18.41
CA THR A 115 -15.74 -10.63 19.29
C THR A 115 -17.03 -11.02 20.00
N ILE A 116 -18.01 -11.54 19.25
CA ILE A 116 -19.29 -11.99 19.82
C ILE A 116 -19.11 -13.18 20.77
N LEU A 117 -18.29 -14.16 20.41
CA LEU A 117 -18.03 -15.32 21.25
C LEU A 117 -17.32 -14.93 22.57
N LYS A 118 -16.35 -14.01 22.51
CA LYS A 118 -15.70 -13.42 23.70
C LYS A 118 -16.71 -12.69 24.58
N ALA A 119 -17.55 -11.84 23.99
CA ALA A 119 -18.59 -11.12 24.72
C ALA A 119 -19.59 -12.07 25.38
N HIS A 120 -20.08 -13.07 24.65
CA HIS A 120 -21.01 -14.08 25.17
C HIS A 120 -20.38 -14.88 26.35
N ALA A 121 -19.13 -15.33 26.20
CA ALA A 121 -18.42 -16.03 27.27
C ALA A 121 -18.22 -15.13 28.51
N THR A 122 -18.01 -13.83 28.31
CA THR A 122 -17.87 -12.84 29.38
C THR A 122 -19.19 -12.62 30.12
N LEU A 123 -20.30 -12.46 29.39
CA LEU A 123 -21.64 -12.35 29.98
C LEU A 123 -21.97 -13.58 30.82
N LYS A 124 -21.71 -14.80 30.31
CA LYS A 124 -21.92 -16.05 31.04
C LYS A 124 -21.20 -16.09 32.38
N LYS A 125 -19.95 -15.60 32.43
CA LYS A 125 -19.15 -15.56 33.66
C LYS A 125 -19.61 -14.47 34.63
N SER A 126 -20.13 -13.35 34.12
CA SER A 126 -20.54 -12.20 34.94
C SER A 126 -21.80 -12.46 35.78
N GLY A 127 -22.72 -13.28 35.30
CA GLY A 127 -24.03 -13.47 35.90
C GLY A 127 -25.05 -12.36 35.58
N CYS A 128 -24.65 -11.25 34.96
CA CYS A 128 -25.54 -10.15 34.56
C CYS A 128 -26.64 -10.61 33.58
N ASN A 129 -27.66 -9.78 33.38
CA ASN A 129 -28.78 -10.09 32.49
C ASN A 129 -28.47 -9.75 31.02
N ALA A 130 -27.66 -8.73 30.79
CA ALA A 130 -27.27 -8.28 29.47
C ALA A 130 -25.84 -7.77 29.42
N LEU A 131 -25.28 -7.68 28.21
CA LEU A 131 -23.99 -7.09 27.91
C LEU A 131 -24.15 -6.09 26.77
N ARG A 132 -23.63 -4.88 26.99
CA ARG A 132 -23.53 -3.83 25.98
C ARG A 132 -22.06 -3.49 25.70
N PRO A 133 -21.61 -3.54 24.44
CA PRO A 133 -20.25 -3.20 24.08
C PRO A 133 -19.98 -1.71 24.26
N LEU A 134 -18.77 -1.39 24.71
CA LEU A 134 -18.20 -0.06 24.78
C LEU A 134 -16.98 0.02 23.86
N ILE A 135 -16.90 1.10 23.08
CA ILE A 135 -15.75 1.41 22.23
C ILE A 135 -15.03 2.67 22.71
N SER A 136 -13.72 2.67 22.55
CA SER A 136 -12.87 3.82 22.86
C SER A 136 -12.59 4.61 21.59
N MET A 137 -12.83 5.92 21.63
CA MET A 137 -12.54 6.82 20.51
C MET A 137 -11.76 8.04 20.97
N LYS A 138 -10.90 8.57 20.10
CA LYS A 138 -10.22 9.85 20.31
C LYS A 138 -11.13 10.98 19.83
N ALA A 139 -11.60 11.81 20.74
CA ALA A 139 -12.43 12.96 20.42
C ALA A 139 -11.98 14.20 21.19
N ILE A 140 -12.27 15.36 20.63
CA ILE A 140 -12.13 16.62 21.34
C ILE A 140 -13.35 16.75 22.25
N VAL A 141 -13.09 16.90 23.55
CA VAL A 141 -14.14 17.23 24.52
C VAL A 141 -13.96 18.68 24.90
N GLU A 142 -14.88 19.53 24.44
CA GLU A 142 -14.93 20.92 24.87
C GLU A 142 -15.77 20.98 26.15
N ASN A 143 -15.08 21.11 27.29
CA ASN A 143 -15.73 21.53 28.52
C ASN A 143 -15.84 23.06 28.42
N GLY A 144 -17.05 23.62 28.55
CA GLY A 144 -17.42 25.00 28.19
C GLY A 144 -16.66 26.18 28.82
N ASP A 145 -15.49 25.96 29.43
CA ASP A 145 -14.53 26.98 29.86
C ASP A 145 -13.52 27.26 28.74
N TYR A 146 -13.96 27.99 27.71
CA TYR A 146 -13.08 28.48 26.65
C TYR A 146 -12.59 29.90 27.00
N ASP A 147 -11.29 30.07 27.23
CA ASP A 147 -10.67 31.40 27.35
C ASP A 147 -10.27 31.91 25.96
N PRO A 148 -10.94 32.93 25.39
CA PRO A 148 -10.76 33.37 24.01
C PRO A 148 -9.54 34.27 23.85
N THR A 149 -8.35 33.67 23.82
CA THR A 149 -7.08 34.38 23.57
C THR A 149 -6.52 34.03 22.19
N VAL A 150 -5.65 34.89 21.64
CA VAL A 150 -4.92 34.58 20.40
C VAL A 150 -4.08 33.31 20.57
N ALA A 151 -3.53 33.06 21.76
CA ALA A 151 -2.75 31.87 22.04
C ALA A 151 -3.61 30.60 21.99
N THR A 152 -4.85 30.63 22.50
CA THR A 152 -5.74 29.46 22.48
C THR A 152 -6.28 29.13 21.10
N LEU A 153 -6.31 30.09 20.16
CA LEU A 153 -6.65 29.83 18.75
C LEU A 153 -5.63 28.95 18.01
N PHE A 154 -4.35 29.04 18.40
CA PHE A 154 -3.26 28.27 17.77
C PHE A 154 -2.78 27.09 18.63
N GLN A 155 -3.41 26.85 19.79
CA GLN A 155 -3.09 25.68 20.60
C GLN A 155 -3.66 24.42 19.93
N PRO A 156 -2.85 23.37 19.72
CA PRO A 156 -3.35 22.12 19.19
C PRO A 156 -4.38 21.53 20.16
N THR A 157 -5.58 21.25 19.66
CA THR A 157 -6.66 20.75 20.50
C THR A 157 -6.31 19.36 21.02
N LYS A 158 -6.26 19.21 22.34
CA LYS A 158 -5.95 17.92 22.98
C LYS A 158 -7.13 16.98 22.77
N LYS A 159 -6.92 15.91 22.00
CA LYS A 159 -7.87 14.80 21.88
C LYS A 159 -7.83 13.98 23.16
N ASN A 160 -8.99 13.75 23.78
CA ASN A 160 -9.15 12.85 24.91
C ASN A 160 -9.71 11.51 24.42
N TYR A 161 -9.43 10.44 25.17
CA TYR A 161 -10.11 9.16 24.96
C TYR A 161 -11.46 9.21 25.65
N ILE A 162 -12.52 8.99 24.89
CA ILE A 162 -13.89 8.84 25.40
C ILE A 162 -14.32 7.41 25.15
N VAL A 163 -15.03 6.85 26.13
CA VAL A 163 -15.66 5.54 25.99
C VAL A 163 -17.15 5.76 25.74
N LYS A 164 -17.67 5.28 24.61
CA LYS A 164 -19.11 5.35 24.28
C LYS A 164 -19.70 3.95 24.10
N PRO A 165 -21.01 3.75 24.36
CA PRO A 165 -21.69 2.54 23.96
C PRO A 165 -21.70 2.38 22.44
N SER A 166 -21.46 1.16 21.96
CA SER A 166 -21.62 0.79 20.55
C SER A 166 -23.03 0.26 20.29
N GLY A 167 -23.55 0.51 19.09
CA GLY A 167 -24.82 -0.04 18.58
C GLY A 167 -24.63 -1.34 17.79
N ALA A 168 -23.39 -1.80 17.58
CA ALA A 168 -23.08 -2.94 16.73
C ALA A 168 -23.79 -4.23 17.16
N PHE A 169 -23.87 -4.48 18.48
CA PHE A 169 -24.64 -5.58 19.04
C PHE A 169 -24.97 -5.38 20.52
N VAL A 170 -25.93 -6.16 21.03
CA VAL A 170 -26.19 -6.35 22.47
C VAL A 170 -26.41 -7.86 22.70
N ILE A 171 -25.94 -8.40 23.82
CA ILE A 171 -26.25 -9.79 24.21
C ILE A 171 -27.14 -9.77 25.43
N VAL A 172 -28.27 -10.49 25.38
CA VAL A 172 -29.22 -10.59 26.50
C VAL A 172 -29.49 -12.05 26.83
N LYS A 173 -29.79 -12.34 28.11
CA LYS A 173 -30.44 -13.60 28.46
C LYS A 173 -31.84 -13.62 27.85
N ALA A 174 -32.17 -14.69 27.14
CA ALA A 174 -33.42 -14.79 26.39
C ALA A 174 -34.65 -14.64 27.30
N GLU A 175 -34.59 -15.16 28.53
CA GLU A 175 -35.68 -15.07 29.52
C GLU A 175 -36.08 -13.64 29.90
N ILE A 176 -35.23 -12.64 29.61
CA ILE A 176 -35.55 -11.23 29.85
C ILE A 176 -36.66 -10.73 28.95
N LEU A 177 -36.77 -11.26 27.72
CA LEU A 177 -37.84 -10.89 26.80
C LEU A 177 -39.22 -11.42 27.25
N LEU A 178 -39.28 -12.26 28.30
CA LEU A 178 -40.51 -12.73 28.94
C LEU A 178 -40.93 -11.86 30.13
N ARG A 179 -40.19 -10.79 30.43
CA ARG A 179 -40.45 -9.88 31.55
C ARG A 179 -41.20 -8.64 31.07
N GLU A 180 -41.90 -7.99 31.99
CA GLU A 180 -42.55 -6.70 31.73
C GLU A 180 -41.53 -5.62 31.31
N PRO A 181 -41.89 -4.64 30.46
CA PRO A 181 -40.95 -3.62 29.97
C PRO A 181 -40.27 -2.77 31.06
N ASP A 182 -40.88 -2.64 32.23
CA ASP A 182 -40.37 -1.89 33.39
C ASP A 182 -39.44 -2.74 34.30
N TYR A 183 -39.16 -3.98 33.91
CA TYR A 183 -38.26 -4.87 34.64
C TYR A 183 -36.82 -4.30 34.68
N SER A 184 -36.27 -4.16 35.88
CA SER A 184 -34.91 -3.67 36.08
C SER A 184 -33.87 -4.71 35.67
N LEU A 185 -32.94 -4.32 34.79
CA LEU A 185 -31.91 -5.19 34.23
C LEU A 185 -30.52 -4.81 34.73
N ASP A 186 -29.76 -5.81 35.17
CA ASP A 186 -28.32 -5.65 35.37
C ASP A 186 -27.60 -5.80 34.02
N VAL A 187 -27.00 -4.71 33.55
CA VAL A 187 -26.35 -4.61 32.24
C VAL A 187 -24.85 -4.40 32.42
N MET A 188 -24.08 -5.41 32.02
CA MET A 188 -22.63 -5.31 31.94
C MET A 188 -22.22 -4.40 30.80
N LYS A 189 -21.38 -3.40 31.10
CA LYS A 189 -20.68 -2.59 30.11
C LYS A 189 -19.35 -3.27 29.78
N TRP A 190 -19.19 -3.75 28.54
CA TRP A 190 -18.03 -4.53 28.13
C TRP A 190 -17.16 -3.77 27.15
N GLN A 191 -15.95 -3.41 27.57
CA GLN A 191 -15.00 -2.73 26.69
C GLN A 191 -14.33 -3.73 25.76
N THR A 192 -14.43 -3.48 24.45
CA THR A 192 -13.78 -4.30 23.41
C THR A 192 -12.43 -3.69 23.01
N GLU A 193 -11.50 -4.56 22.61
CA GLU A 193 -10.25 -4.18 21.94
C GLU A 193 -10.43 -4.07 20.42
N ASP A 194 -11.46 -4.72 19.88
CA ASP A 194 -11.77 -4.70 18.46
C ASP A 194 -12.39 -3.36 18.05
N GLU A 195 -11.97 -2.81 16.90
CA GLU A 195 -12.64 -1.66 16.28
C GLU A 195 -14.01 -2.08 15.75
N LEU A 196 -15.07 -1.65 16.42
CA LEU A 196 -16.43 -1.82 15.93
C LEU A 196 -16.78 -0.65 15.02
N PHE A 197 -16.69 -0.89 13.72
CA PHE A 197 -17.11 0.06 12.70
C PHE A 197 -18.62 -0.03 12.47
N GLU A 198 -19.29 1.11 12.58
CA GLU A 198 -20.74 1.26 12.42
C GLU A 198 -21.03 2.25 11.28
N ILE A 199 -21.92 1.88 10.36
CA ILE A 199 -22.35 2.78 9.28
C ILE A 199 -23.42 3.72 9.84
N GLU A 200 -23.04 4.98 10.08
CA GLU A 200 -23.96 6.03 10.58
C GLU A 200 -24.23 7.10 9.51
N SER A 201 -23.47 7.10 8.39
CA SER A 201 -23.56 8.09 7.33
C SER A 201 -23.15 7.56 5.95
N TYR A 202 -23.35 8.35 4.90
CA TYR A 202 -22.81 8.06 3.56
C TYR A 202 -21.27 8.01 3.51
N HIS A 203 -20.59 8.75 4.38
CA HIS A 203 -19.12 8.69 4.47
C HIS A 203 -18.68 7.32 5.00
N ASP A 204 -19.35 6.83 6.06
CA ASP A 204 -19.07 5.50 6.61
C ASP A 204 -19.40 4.40 5.60
N TRP A 205 -20.48 4.59 4.82
CA TRP A 205 -20.82 3.68 3.72
C TRP A 205 -19.70 3.58 2.69
N TRP A 206 -19.15 4.73 2.26
CA TRP A 206 -18.06 4.76 1.29
C TRP A 206 -16.80 4.08 1.83
N VAL A 207 -16.44 4.36 3.08
CA VAL A 207 -15.31 3.69 3.76
C VAL A 207 -15.56 2.18 3.85
N ALA A 208 -16.75 1.77 4.26
CA ALA A 208 -17.11 0.36 4.35
C ALA A 208 -17.04 -0.33 2.98
N GLU A 209 -17.48 0.32 1.91
CA GLU A 209 -17.37 -0.23 0.57
C GLU A 209 -15.92 -0.42 0.14
N LYS A 210 -15.04 0.54 0.43
CA LYS A 210 -13.61 0.44 0.16
C LYS A 210 -12.95 -0.68 0.96
N VAL A 211 -13.23 -0.79 2.26
CA VAL A 211 -12.70 -1.86 3.12
C VAL A 211 -13.18 -3.24 2.65
N LEU A 212 -14.44 -3.37 2.19
CA LEU A 212 -14.96 -4.64 1.66
C LEU A 212 -14.35 -5.05 0.31
N LYS A 213 -13.95 -4.07 -0.51
CA LYS A 213 -13.26 -4.31 -1.79
C LYS A 213 -11.74 -4.35 -1.63
N ARG A 214 -11.23 -4.14 -0.41
CA ARG A 214 -9.80 -4.11 -0.12
C ARG A 214 -9.19 -5.46 -0.45
N LYS A 215 -8.20 -5.45 -1.34
CA LYS A 215 -7.38 -6.58 -1.72
C LYS A 215 -6.09 -6.59 -0.91
N ARG A 216 -5.45 -7.75 -0.82
CA ARG A 216 -4.12 -7.90 -0.21
C ARG A 216 -3.07 -8.10 -1.28
N ILE A 217 -2.06 -7.23 -1.26
CA ILE A 217 -0.95 -7.22 -2.21
C ILE A 217 0.34 -7.44 -1.43
N VAL A 218 1.12 -8.44 -1.84
CA VAL A 218 2.42 -8.74 -1.26
C VAL A 218 3.50 -8.35 -2.24
N PHE A 219 4.38 -7.43 -1.84
CA PHE A 219 5.60 -7.10 -2.56
C PHE A 219 6.72 -8.02 -2.07
N ARG A 220 7.22 -8.89 -2.96
CA ARG A 220 8.42 -9.70 -2.71
C ARG A 220 9.60 -9.01 -3.38
N VAL A 221 10.47 -8.40 -2.59
CA VAL A 221 11.56 -7.54 -3.08
C VAL A 221 12.92 -8.11 -2.71
N ILE A 222 13.93 -7.79 -3.51
CA ILE A 222 15.35 -8.00 -3.17
C ILE A 222 16.04 -6.66 -2.94
N GLY A 223 17.08 -6.64 -2.11
CA GLY A 223 17.92 -5.47 -1.97
C GLY A 223 19.02 -5.66 -0.93
N ASN A 224 20.27 -5.46 -1.37
CA ASN A 224 21.45 -5.61 -0.54
C ASN A 224 22.63 -4.82 -1.14
N GLU A 225 23.79 -4.88 -0.51
CA GLU A 225 25.01 -4.20 -0.97
C GLU A 225 25.50 -4.66 -2.35
N THR A 226 25.12 -5.85 -2.80
CA THR A 226 25.56 -6.43 -4.08
C THR A 226 24.61 -6.08 -5.22
N VAL A 227 23.30 -6.22 -4.98
CA VAL A 227 22.24 -5.95 -5.97
C VAL A 227 21.91 -4.45 -6.06
N GLY A 228 22.11 -3.72 -4.96
CA GLY A 228 21.69 -2.32 -4.81
C GLY A 228 20.25 -2.19 -4.29
N MET A 229 19.80 -0.94 -4.13
CA MET A 229 18.52 -0.60 -3.49
C MET A 229 17.40 -0.23 -4.47
N GLY A 230 17.67 -0.28 -5.79
CA GLY A 230 16.74 0.20 -6.81
C GLY A 230 15.39 -0.53 -6.83
N HIS A 231 15.39 -1.83 -6.56
CA HIS A 231 14.19 -2.67 -6.45
C HIS A 231 13.29 -2.22 -5.28
N ILE A 232 13.88 -1.96 -4.12
CA ILE A 232 13.13 -1.49 -2.94
C ILE A 232 12.50 -0.12 -3.23
N TYR A 233 13.25 0.83 -3.80
CA TYR A 233 12.70 2.15 -4.12
C TYR A 233 11.61 2.11 -5.19
N ARG A 234 11.74 1.26 -6.21
CA ARG A 234 10.68 1.05 -7.22
C ARG A 234 9.42 0.49 -6.56
N ALA A 235 9.56 -0.57 -5.75
CA ALA A 235 8.45 -1.19 -5.04
C ALA A 235 7.75 -0.20 -4.09
N LEU A 236 8.50 0.62 -3.35
CA LEU A 236 7.95 1.67 -2.48
C LEU A 236 7.20 2.75 -3.28
N THR A 237 7.74 3.19 -4.41
CA THR A 237 7.08 4.17 -5.28
C THR A 237 5.72 3.65 -5.77
N LEU A 238 5.65 2.35 -6.12
CA LEU A 238 4.39 1.73 -6.49
C LEU A 238 3.45 1.55 -5.29
N ALA A 239 3.96 1.07 -4.17
CA ALA A 239 3.20 0.84 -2.94
C ALA A 239 2.54 2.11 -2.39
N HIS A 240 3.25 3.25 -2.36
CA HIS A 240 2.67 4.53 -1.90
C HIS A 240 1.50 5.00 -2.74
N ALA A 241 1.47 4.63 -4.02
CA ALA A 241 0.38 4.97 -4.91
C ALA A 241 -0.84 4.02 -4.78
N ILE A 242 -0.68 2.86 -4.12
CA ILE A 242 -1.75 1.90 -3.88
C ILE A 242 -2.39 2.18 -2.51
N THR A 243 -3.42 3.03 -2.49
CA THR A 243 -4.06 3.48 -1.24
C THR A 243 -5.28 2.68 -0.81
N ASP A 244 -5.95 1.99 -1.75
CA ASP A 244 -7.22 1.30 -1.52
C ASP A 244 -7.05 -0.16 -1.05
N HIS A 245 -5.81 -0.65 -0.99
CA HIS A 245 -5.49 -2.05 -0.74
C HIS A 245 -4.57 -2.22 0.48
N GLU A 246 -4.48 -3.45 0.98
CA GLU A 246 -3.51 -3.82 1.99
C GLU A 246 -2.20 -4.17 1.30
N VAL A 247 -1.13 -3.46 1.66
CA VAL A 247 0.20 -3.69 1.12
C VAL A 247 1.10 -4.28 2.20
N LEU A 248 1.73 -5.40 1.87
CA LEU A 248 2.66 -6.13 2.72
C LEU A 248 4.00 -6.27 2.00
N PHE A 249 5.11 -6.18 2.71
CA PHE A 249 6.44 -6.42 2.15
C PHE A 249 7.06 -7.70 2.70
N VAL A 250 7.72 -8.46 1.82
CA VAL A 250 8.49 -9.64 2.19
C VAL A 250 9.82 -9.67 1.43
N CYS A 251 10.85 -10.22 2.05
CA CYS A 251 12.12 -10.50 1.38
C CYS A 251 12.78 -11.77 1.92
N GLU A 252 13.89 -12.17 1.31
CA GLU A 252 14.73 -13.22 1.89
C GLU A 252 15.51 -12.69 3.10
N SER A 253 15.83 -13.57 4.05
CA SER A 253 16.58 -13.23 5.28
C SER A 253 17.88 -12.45 5.01
N GLY A 254 18.55 -12.70 3.88
CA GLY A 254 19.78 -11.99 3.48
C GLY A 254 19.58 -10.50 3.15
N ASP A 255 18.36 -10.10 2.76
CA ASP A 255 18.02 -8.73 2.36
C ASP A 255 17.34 -7.93 3.48
N ARG A 256 17.08 -8.58 4.64
CA ARG A 256 16.27 -8.03 5.74
C ARG A 256 16.69 -6.61 6.13
N ASN A 257 17.97 -6.39 6.36
CA ASN A 257 18.46 -5.10 6.88
C ASN A 257 18.14 -3.92 5.94
N ALA A 258 18.21 -4.14 4.63
CA ALA A 258 17.95 -3.10 3.65
C ALA A 258 16.45 -2.82 3.52
N VAL A 259 15.65 -3.88 3.43
CA VAL A 259 14.19 -3.77 3.26
C VAL A 259 13.52 -3.24 4.53
N ASP A 260 13.94 -3.69 5.71
CA ASP A 260 13.41 -3.21 7.00
C ASP A 260 13.66 -1.71 7.18
N LYS A 261 14.89 -1.24 6.88
CA LYS A 261 15.26 0.17 6.99
C LYS A 261 14.43 1.07 6.08
N LEU A 262 14.04 0.59 4.89
CA LEU A 262 13.41 1.42 3.86
C LEU A 262 11.89 1.25 3.77
N ALA A 263 11.36 0.05 4.06
CA ALA A 263 9.95 -0.27 3.93
C ALA A 263 9.28 -0.64 5.27
N GLY A 264 10.04 -1.21 6.23
CA GLY A 264 9.49 -1.71 7.50
C GLY A 264 8.96 -0.64 8.44
N TYR A 265 9.29 0.63 8.22
CA TYR A 265 8.72 1.75 8.99
C TYR A 265 7.28 2.08 8.58
N ASP A 266 6.99 2.02 7.27
CA ASP A 266 5.72 2.44 6.70
C ASP A 266 4.75 1.27 6.47
N TYR A 267 5.27 0.05 6.34
CA TYR A 267 4.51 -1.14 6.00
C TYR A 267 4.79 -2.30 6.94
N TRP A 268 3.81 -3.22 7.02
CA TRP A 268 4.09 -4.53 7.61
C TRP A 268 5.15 -5.24 6.77
N PHE A 269 6.19 -5.75 7.44
CA PHE A 269 7.34 -6.36 6.82
C PHE A 269 7.75 -7.62 7.58
N GLU A 270 8.06 -8.68 6.84
CA GLU A 270 8.72 -9.88 7.36
C GLU A 270 9.77 -10.42 6.39
N SER A 271 10.79 -11.08 6.95
CA SER A 271 11.81 -11.78 6.17
C SER A 271 11.72 -13.28 6.41
N TYR A 272 11.88 -14.07 5.35
CA TYR A 272 11.83 -15.53 5.42
C TYR A 272 13.06 -16.17 4.81
N ASP A 273 13.34 -17.40 5.22
CA ASP A 273 14.37 -18.22 4.56
C ASP A 273 13.88 -18.63 3.17
N SER A 274 14.83 -18.77 2.23
CA SER A 274 14.54 -18.94 0.79
C SER A 274 13.72 -20.20 0.49
N ASP A 275 13.86 -21.25 1.30
CA ASP A 275 13.11 -22.50 1.19
C ASP A 275 11.69 -22.43 1.75
N GLU A 276 11.41 -21.51 2.67
CA GLU A 276 10.09 -21.33 3.28
C GLU A 276 9.28 -20.16 2.68
N ILE A 277 9.94 -19.19 2.03
CA ILE A 277 9.34 -17.91 1.64
C ILE A 277 8.04 -18.06 0.83
N LEU A 278 8.02 -19.01 -0.12
CA LEU A 278 6.84 -19.26 -0.95
C LEU A 278 5.63 -19.72 -0.11
N GLU A 279 5.84 -20.66 0.80
CA GLU A 279 4.77 -21.16 1.69
C GLU A 279 4.25 -20.05 2.61
N LYS A 280 5.16 -19.20 3.13
CA LYS A 280 4.79 -18.08 4.01
C LYS A 280 3.99 -17.02 3.26
N VAL A 281 4.39 -16.68 2.04
CA VAL A 281 3.64 -15.75 1.18
C VAL A 281 2.23 -16.28 0.90
N ILE A 282 2.08 -17.57 0.57
CA ILE A 282 0.76 -18.18 0.37
C ILE A 282 -0.08 -18.11 1.65
N LYS A 283 0.51 -18.31 2.84
CA LYS A 283 -0.19 -18.18 4.13
C LYS A 283 -0.68 -16.77 4.43
N LEU A 284 -0.07 -15.74 3.83
CA LEU A 284 -0.59 -14.38 3.90
C LEU A 284 -1.89 -14.21 3.08
N LYS A 285 -2.29 -15.19 2.25
CA LYS A 285 -3.50 -15.13 1.41
C LYS A 285 -3.60 -13.84 0.58
N PRO A 286 -2.56 -13.47 -0.19
CA PRO A 286 -2.64 -12.32 -1.07
C PRO A 286 -3.63 -12.57 -2.20
N ASP A 287 -4.25 -11.51 -2.70
CA ASP A 287 -4.92 -11.51 -4.00
C ASP A 287 -3.89 -11.33 -5.13
N LEU A 288 -2.80 -10.61 -4.87
CA LEU A 288 -1.72 -10.33 -5.81
C LEU A 288 -0.35 -10.39 -5.15
N VAL A 289 0.62 -11.01 -5.83
CA VAL A 289 2.05 -10.92 -5.51
C VAL A 289 2.76 -10.12 -6.59
N ILE A 290 3.46 -9.05 -6.17
CA ILE A 290 4.36 -8.28 -7.03
C ILE A 290 5.80 -8.68 -6.69
N ASN A 291 6.44 -9.43 -7.58
CA ASN A 291 7.84 -9.78 -7.45
C ASN A 291 8.71 -8.71 -8.09
N ASP A 292 9.58 -8.09 -7.30
CA ASP A 292 10.59 -7.16 -7.79
C ASP A 292 11.97 -7.78 -7.58
N MET A 293 12.37 -8.63 -8.54
CA MET A 293 13.60 -9.42 -8.47
C MET A 293 14.06 -9.93 -9.83
N LEU A 294 15.34 -10.23 -9.94
CA LEU A 294 16.02 -10.48 -11.23
C LEU A 294 15.58 -11.76 -11.95
N SER A 295 15.05 -12.73 -11.21
CA SER A 295 14.65 -14.03 -11.76
C SER A 295 13.66 -14.73 -10.82
N THR A 296 12.52 -15.17 -11.36
CA THR A 296 11.61 -16.10 -10.68
C THR A 296 11.58 -17.48 -11.36
N SER A 297 11.16 -18.51 -10.62
CA SER A 297 11.01 -19.86 -11.14
C SER A 297 9.58 -20.11 -11.65
N ALA A 298 9.43 -20.85 -12.74
CA ALA A 298 8.11 -21.27 -13.23
C ALA A 298 7.35 -22.11 -12.19
N HIS A 299 8.06 -22.81 -11.30
CA HIS A 299 7.45 -23.56 -10.21
C HIS A 299 6.78 -22.62 -9.20
N ASP A 300 7.51 -21.59 -8.72
CA ASP A 300 7.02 -20.61 -7.74
C ASP A 300 5.74 -19.93 -8.24
N ILE A 301 5.77 -19.44 -9.49
CA ILE A 301 4.64 -18.71 -10.06
C ILE A 301 3.42 -19.62 -10.22
N ARG A 302 3.61 -20.86 -10.70
CA ARG A 302 2.50 -21.82 -10.81
C ARG A 302 1.92 -22.20 -9.45
N GLU A 303 2.75 -22.28 -8.42
CA GLU A 303 2.29 -22.59 -7.06
C GLU A 303 1.43 -21.46 -6.46
N LEU A 304 1.82 -20.20 -6.67
CA LEU A 304 0.99 -19.04 -6.32
C LEU A 304 -0.36 -19.11 -7.04
N LYS A 305 -0.36 -19.37 -8.36
CA LYS A 305 -1.58 -19.40 -9.17
C LYS A 305 -2.55 -20.52 -8.80
N LYS A 306 -2.06 -21.67 -8.30
CA LYS A 306 -2.93 -22.74 -7.75
C LYS A 306 -3.80 -22.26 -6.58
N HIS A 307 -3.36 -21.22 -5.88
CA HIS A 307 -4.06 -20.62 -4.75
C HIS A 307 -4.91 -19.40 -5.17
N ALA A 308 -5.17 -19.23 -6.48
CA ALA A 308 -5.87 -18.09 -7.07
C ALA A 308 -5.20 -16.74 -6.75
N ILE A 309 -3.87 -16.73 -6.62
CA ILE A 309 -3.06 -15.54 -6.42
C ILE A 309 -2.58 -15.05 -7.78
N HIS A 310 -2.87 -13.78 -8.10
CA HIS A 310 -2.31 -13.14 -9.29
C HIS A 310 -0.84 -12.79 -9.10
N VAL A 311 -0.08 -12.72 -10.19
CA VAL A 311 1.36 -12.45 -10.14
C VAL A 311 1.78 -11.41 -11.17
N ILE A 312 2.45 -10.36 -10.70
CA ILE A 312 3.17 -9.39 -11.53
C ILE A 312 4.65 -9.47 -11.20
N ASN A 313 5.50 -9.54 -12.22
CA ASN A 313 6.95 -9.55 -12.04
C ASN A 313 7.59 -8.29 -12.63
N PHE A 314 8.66 -7.81 -11.99
CA PHE A 314 9.47 -6.70 -12.45
C PHE A 314 10.93 -7.15 -12.65
N GLU A 315 11.51 -6.78 -13.79
CA GLU A 315 12.90 -7.13 -14.16
C GLU A 315 13.22 -8.63 -14.13
N ASP A 316 12.21 -9.46 -14.38
CA ASP A 316 12.32 -10.91 -14.33
C ASP A 316 12.67 -11.48 -15.71
N LEU A 317 13.85 -12.09 -15.79
CA LEU A 317 14.32 -12.84 -16.96
C LEU A 317 14.34 -14.37 -16.72
N GLY A 318 13.82 -14.81 -15.59
CA GLY A 318 13.74 -16.21 -15.20
C GLY A 318 12.62 -16.97 -15.89
N SER A 319 12.56 -18.28 -15.64
CA SER A 319 11.52 -19.15 -16.19
C SER A 319 10.09 -18.76 -15.78
N GLY A 320 9.93 -18.08 -14.63
CA GLY A 320 8.61 -17.64 -14.14
C GLY A 320 8.04 -16.43 -14.87
N ALA A 321 8.87 -15.66 -15.59
CA ALA A 321 8.45 -14.44 -16.30
C ALA A 321 7.33 -14.67 -17.34
N THR A 322 7.26 -15.87 -17.95
CA THR A 322 6.23 -16.22 -18.93
C THR A 322 4.97 -16.82 -18.31
N GLU A 323 5.01 -17.19 -17.03
CA GLU A 323 3.91 -17.84 -16.30
C GLU A 323 3.07 -16.83 -15.50
N SER A 324 3.64 -15.64 -15.22
CA SER A 324 2.99 -14.54 -14.51
C SER A 324 1.79 -13.99 -15.29
N ASP A 325 0.98 -13.18 -14.63
CA ASP A 325 -0.12 -12.48 -15.28
C ASP A 325 0.36 -11.25 -16.05
N LEU A 326 1.51 -10.69 -15.64
CA LEU A 326 2.25 -9.64 -16.32
C LEU A 326 3.72 -9.65 -15.86
N THR A 327 4.65 -9.47 -16.80
CA THR A 327 6.05 -9.17 -16.48
C THR A 327 6.44 -7.83 -17.10
N ILE A 328 6.98 -6.91 -16.30
CA ILE A 328 7.41 -5.58 -16.69
C ILE A 328 8.94 -5.52 -16.66
N ASN A 329 9.54 -5.43 -17.84
CA ASN A 329 10.99 -5.35 -18.02
C ASN A 329 11.38 -3.98 -18.56
N GLU A 330 11.28 -2.95 -17.72
CA GLU A 330 11.38 -1.56 -18.15
C GLU A 330 12.79 -1.10 -18.51
N LEU A 331 13.82 -1.83 -18.07
CA LEU A 331 15.23 -1.52 -18.36
C LEU A 331 15.75 -2.16 -19.64
N TYR A 332 14.91 -2.94 -20.33
CA TYR A 332 15.26 -3.72 -21.51
C TYR A 332 14.42 -3.29 -22.70
N ASP A 333 14.95 -2.40 -23.54
CA ASP A 333 14.25 -1.91 -24.74
C ASP A 333 14.07 -2.98 -25.84
N VAL A 334 14.80 -4.09 -25.74
CA VAL A 334 14.72 -5.21 -26.67
C VAL A 334 14.27 -6.46 -25.90
N PRO A 335 13.23 -7.17 -26.37
CA PRO A 335 12.79 -8.42 -25.76
C PRO A 335 13.91 -9.46 -25.68
N GLN A 336 14.18 -9.96 -24.47
CA GLN A 336 15.18 -11.01 -24.23
C GLN A 336 14.58 -12.42 -24.25
N ILE A 337 13.30 -12.52 -23.92
CA ILE A 337 12.51 -13.76 -23.94
C ILE A 337 11.15 -13.48 -24.60
N SER A 338 10.60 -14.49 -25.27
CA SER A 338 9.29 -14.38 -25.91
C SER A 338 8.18 -14.64 -24.89
N GLY A 339 7.17 -13.79 -24.86
CA GLY A 339 5.97 -13.95 -24.04
C GLY A 339 4.94 -12.87 -24.38
N ASP A 340 3.67 -13.26 -24.46
CA ASP A 340 2.54 -12.37 -24.76
C ASP A 340 2.17 -11.44 -23.59
N LYS A 341 2.54 -11.82 -22.37
CA LYS A 341 2.30 -11.06 -21.14
C LYS A 341 3.53 -10.31 -20.63
N ILE A 342 4.54 -10.14 -21.48
CA ILE A 342 5.77 -9.44 -21.11
C ILE A 342 5.83 -8.11 -21.84
N VAL A 343 5.93 -7.04 -21.08
CA VAL A 343 6.10 -5.68 -21.58
C VAL A 343 7.53 -5.22 -21.36
N TRP A 344 8.06 -4.46 -22.32
CA TRP A 344 9.49 -4.19 -22.44
C TRP A 344 9.75 -2.69 -22.62
N GLY A 345 10.91 -2.26 -22.11
CA GLY A 345 11.49 -0.96 -22.42
C GLY A 345 10.95 0.21 -21.62
N HIS A 346 11.54 1.36 -21.90
CA HIS A 346 11.33 2.61 -21.17
C HIS A 346 9.88 3.14 -21.18
N ASP A 347 9.03 2.66 -22.09
CA ASP A 347 7.59 2.94 -22.11
C ASP A 347 6.83 2.44 -20.86
N TYR A 348 7.51 1.65 -20.03
CA TYR A 348 7.01 1.12 -18.75
C TYR A 348 7.90 1.56 -17.58
N PHE A 349 8.95 2.35 -17.82
CA PHE A 349 9.77 2.94 -16.77
C PHE A 349 9.04 4.14 -16.16
N PHE A 350 9.03 4.22 -14.84
CA PHE A 350 8.51 5.38 -14.12
C PHE A 350 9.55 5.91 -13.13
N VAL A 351 9.57 7.24 -12.98
CA VAL A 351 10.45 7.94 -12.06
C VAL A 351 9.92 7.87 -10.63
N ARG A 352 10.82 8.12 -9.67
CA ARG A 352 10.48 8.28 -8.25
C ARG A 352 9.67 9.55 -8.04
N ASP A 353 8.89 9.61 -6.96
CA ASP A 353 7.96 10.73 -6.72
C ASP A 353 8.63 12.10 -6.63
N GLU A 354 9.91 12.16 -6.23
CA GLU A 354 10.69 13.41 -6.18
C GLU A 354 10.89 14.08 -7.55
N PHE A 355 10.62 13.36 -8.65
CA PHE A 355 10.73 13.89 -10.01
C PHE A 355 9.41 14.44 -10.55
N ASN A 356 8.25 14.07 -9.98
CA ASN A 356 6.94 14.52 -10.48
C ASN A 356 6.81 16.05 -10.48
N ASP A 357 7.40 16.71 -9.46
CA ASP A 357 7.40 18.17 -9.30
C ASP A 357 8.74 18.82 -9.70
N ALA A 358 9.71 18.03 -10.16
CA ALA A 358 11.02 18.54 -10.57
C ALA A 358 10.90 19.23 -11.93
N THR A 359 11.69 20.29 -12.13
CA THR A 359 11.69 21.02 -13.41
C THR A 359 12.82 20.51 -14.31
N PRO A 360 12.54 19.89 -15.46
CA PRO A 360 13.58 19.52 -16.43
C PRO A 360 14.45 20.71 -16.80
N VAL A 361 15.76 20.50 -16.90
CA VAL A 361 16.72 21.59 -17.04
C VAL A 361 16.57 22.22 -18.43
N PRO A 362 16.35 23.55 -18.54
CA PRO A 362 16.37 24.21 -19.83
C PRO A 362 17.80 24.24 -20.40
N TYR A 363 17.94 24.12 -21.73
CA TYR A 363 19.25 24.18 -22.36
C TYR A 363 20.00 25.48 -22.04
N LYS A 364 21.28 25.36 -21.70
CA LYS A 364 22.19 26.49 -21.43
C LYS A 364 23.45 26.37 -22.28
N ASP A 365 23.87 27.48 -22.88
CA ASP A 365 25.08 27.52 -23.71
C ASP A 365 26.37 27.21 -22.96
N THR A 366 26.42 27.48 -21.66
CA THR A 366 27.59 27.21 -20.80
C THR A 366 27.32 26.05 -19.86
N VAL A 367 28.29 25.15 -19.68
CA VAL A 367 28.26 24.16 -18.59
C VAL A 367 28.74 24.85 -17.32
N THR A 368 27.90 24.85 -16.28
CA THR A 368 28.22 25.42 -14.97
C THR A 368 28.18 24.39 -13.86
N GLY A 369 27.46 23.29 -14.06
CA GLY A 369 27.34 22.19 -13.11
C GLY A 369 27.47 20.82 -13.77
N LEU A 370 28.18 19.92 -13.08
CA LEU A 370 28.35 18.51 -13.41
C LEU A 370 27.82 17.67 -12.24
N LEU A 371 26.90 16.74 -12.50
CA LEU A 371 26.52 15.71 -11.54
C LEU A 371 27.43 14.49 -11.68
N LEU A 372 27.94 13.97 -10.58
CA LEU A 372 28.74 12.75 -10.53
C LEU A 372 28.08 11.76 -9.58
N THR A 373 27.56 10.65 -10.10
CA THR A 373 26.87 9.66 -9.27
C THR A 373 26.89 8.26 -9.88
N PHE A 374 27.36 7.26 -9.13
CA PHE A 374 27.41 5.86 -9.58
C PHE A 374 26.43 4.96 -8.82
N GLY A 375 25.33 5.56 -8.33
CA GLY A 375 24.22 4.83 -7.73
C GLY A 375 24.43 4.45 -6.26
N GLY A 376 23.71 3.41 -5.84
CA GLY A 376 23.50 3.06 -4.44
C GLY A 376 24.76 2.59 -3.69
N THR A 377 25.60 1.82 -4.37
CA THR A 377 26.68 1.03 -3.74
C THR A 377 28.06 1.39 -4.30
N ASP A 378 28.18 1.67 -5.60
CA ASP A 378 29.44 1.98 -6.28
C ASP A 378 30.61 1.09 -5.81
N HIS A 379 30.42 -0.24 -5.94
CA HIS A 379 31.28 -1.26 -5.34
C HIS A 379 32.72 -1.27 -5.88
N ILE A 380 32.98 -0.68 -7.05
CA ILE A 380 34.33 -0.50 -7.62
C ILE A 380 34.89 0.93 -7.44
N ASN A 381 34.19 1.77 -6.68
CA ASN A 381 34.60 3.13 -6.32
C ASN A 381 34.90 4.03 -7.55
N LEU A 382 34.01 4.00 -8.55
CA LEU A 382 34.09 4.87 -9.73
C LEU A 382 33.91 6.33 -9.37
N THR A 383 33.10 6.65 -8.36
CA THR A 383 32.87 8.03 -7.92
C THR A 383 34.19 8.73 -7.65
N ARG A 384 35.06 8.13 -6.83
CA ARG A 384 36.37 8.71 -6.50
C ARG A 384 37.31 8.74 -7.72
N LYS A 385 37.44 7.63 -8.45
CA LYS A 385 38.37 7.51 -9.59
C LYS A 385 38.06 8.51 -10.70
N ILE A 386 36.78 8.67 -11.03
CA ILE A 386 36.33 9.62 -12.04
C ILE A 386 36.45 11.05 -11.52
N PHE A 387 36.10 11.30 -10.25
CA PHE A 387 36.28 12.61 -9.64
C PHE A 387 37.73 13.10 -9.75
N GLU A 388 38.70 12.28 -9.33
CA GLU A 388 40.14 12.60 -9.39
C GLU A 388 40.59 12.95 -10.81
N THR A 389 40.01 12.28 -11.81
CA THR A 389 40.33 12.48 -13.22
C THR A 389 39.75 13.79 -13.75
N VAL A 390 38.49 14.12 -13.43
CA VAL A 390 37.78 15.26 -14.04
C VAL A 390 37.92 16.57 -13.26
N TYR A 391 38.31 16.51 -11.98
CA TYR A 391 38.32 17.68 -11.09
C TYR A 391 39.15 18.85 -11.63
N LYS A 392 40.38 18.59 -12.07
CA LYS A 392 41.29 19.64 -12.57
C LYS A 392 40.73 20.35 -13.81
N PHE A 393 40.08 19.61 -14.70
CA PHE A 393 39.43 20.19 -15.87
C PHE A 393 38.22 21.04 -15.46
N CYS A 394 37.38 20.54 -14.57
CA CYS A 394 36.18 21.25 -14.11
C CYS A 394 36.53 22.58 -13.42
N ILE A 395 37.50 22.57 -12.50
CA ILE A 395 37.89 23.80 -11.79
C ILE A 395 38.49 24.85 -12.74
N ASN A 396 39.30 24.43 -13.73
CA ASN A 396 39.86 25.34 -14.73
C ASN A 396 38.80 25.97 -15.64
N ASN A 397 37.64 25.32 -15.78
CA ASN A 397 36.50 25.81 -16.57
C ASN A 397 35.38 26.39 -15.69
N ASN A 398 35.63 26.59 -14.39
CA ASN A 398 34.65 27.08 -13.42
C ASN A 398 33.33 26.26 -13.37
N ILE A 399 33.44 24.94 -13.51
CA ILE A 399 32.32 24.00 -13.40
C ILE A 399 32.26 23.48 -11.96
N PHE A 400 31.08 23.55 -11.35
CA PHE A 400 30.82 23.00 -10.04
C PHE A 400 30.47 21.50 -10.14
N ILE A 401 31.13 20.65 -9.34
CA ILE A 401 30.87 19.22 -9.30
C ILE A 401 29.97 18.88 -8.11
N TYR A 402 28.77 18.38 -8.39
CA TYR A 402 27.87 17.81 -7.40
C TYR A 402 28.08 16.30 -7.35
N ILE A 403 28.69 15.80 -6.29
CA ILE A 403 28.90 14.37 -6.07
C ILE A 403 27.72 13.83 -5.25
N VAL A 404 27.08 12.77 -5.73
CA VAL A 404 26.01 12.07 -5.00
C VAL A 404 26.35 10.59 -4.87
N THR A 405 26.41 10.12 -3.62
CA THR A 405 26.70 8.72 -3.27
C THR A 405 25.51 8.11 -2.53
N GLY A 406 25.24 6.84 -2.80
CA GLY A 406 24.16 6.13 -2.13
C GLY A 406 24.55 5.54 -0.76
N PRO A 407 23.56 5.03 -0.01
CA PRO A 407 23.75 4.53 1.36
C PRO A 407 24.69 3.33 1.48
N GLY A 408 24.91 2.58 0.39
CA GLY A 408 25.78 1.41 0.35
C GLY A 408 27.23 1.73 -0.04
N TYR A 409 27.57 3.00 -0.28
CA TYR A 409 28.90 3.39 -0.72
C TYR A 409 29.92 3.35 0.41
N LYS A 410 30.83 2.38 0.36
CA LYS A 410 31.78 2.07 1.45
C LYS A 410 32.92 3.08 1.60
N ASP A 411 33.25 3.81 0.54
CA ASP A 411 34.38 4.76 0.51
C ASP A 411 33.98 6.21 0.79
N TYR A 412 32.76 6.44 1.32
CA TYR A 412 32.24 7.79 1.59
C TYR A 412 33.18 8.63 2.46
N ASP A 413 33.64 8.10 3.59
CA ASP A 413 34.48 8.85 4.53
C ASP A 413 35.79 9.29 3.89
N GLN A 414 36.40 8.41 3.11
CA GLN A 414 37.65 8.72 2.41
C GLN A 414 37.43 9.77 1.32
N LEU A 415 36.37 9.64 0.52
CA LEU A 415 36.04 10.63 -0.51
C LEU A 415 35.71 12.00 0.11
N SER A 416 34.99 12.02 1.23
CA SER A 416 34.66 13.24 1.98
C SER A 416 35.92 13.94 2.50
N LEU A 417 36.92 13.18 2.97
CA LEU A 417 38.23 13.71 3.34
C LEU A 417 39.00 14.25 2.14
N ASP A 418 39.00 13.54 1.01
CA ASP A 418 39.72 13.93 -0.21
C ASP A 418 39.24 15.28 -0.76
N ILE A 419 37.93 15.55 -0.68
CA ILE A 419 37.35 16.80 -1.17
C ILE A 419 37.36 17.95 -0.15
N LYS A 420 37.76 17.69 1.10
CA LYS A 420 37.69 18.67 2.17
C LYS A 420 38.58 19.88 1.86
N GLY A 421 37.96 21.06 1.74
CA GLY A 421 38.66 22.31 1.44
C GLY A 421 38.95 22.53 -0.06
N MET A 422 38.54 21.60 -0.93
CA MET A 422 38.51 21.83 -2.36
C MET A 422 37.43 22.87 -2.73
N LYS A 423 37.62 23.58 -3.84
CA LYS A 423 36.66 24.54 -4.37
C LYS A 423 35.81 23.89 -5.46
N ASN A 424 34.63 24.43 -5.72
CA ASN A 424 33.74 24.01 -6.81
C ASN A 424 33.36 22.52 -6.77
N VAL A 425 33.26 21.93 -5.58
CA VAL A 425 32.78 20.57 -5.38
C VAL A 425 31.95 20.48 -4.10
N SER A 426 30.91 19.67 -4.12
CA SER A 426 30.17 19.24 -2.93
C SER A 426 29.90 17.74 -2.98
N ILE A 427 29.80 17.10 -1.82
CA ILE A 427 29.30 15.74 -1.70
C ILE A 427 27.97 15.71 -0.95
N THR A 428 27.05 14.89 -1.42
CA THR A 428 25.81 14.52 -0.75
C THR A 428 25.76 13.00 -0.66
N HIS A 429 25.36 12.49 0.49
CA HIS A 429 25.28 11.05 0.77
C HIS A 429 23.87 10.70 1.22
N ASP A 430 23.35 9.59 0.70
CA ASP A 430 22.04 9.03 1.08
C ASP A 430 20.90 10.07 1.01
N THR A 431 20.70 10.67 -0.16
CA THR A 431 19.64 11.67 -0.39
C THR A 431 18.44 11.06 -1.11
N GLY A 432 17.24 11.33 -0.61
CA GLY A 432 15.97 11.04 -1.28
C GLY A 432 15.50 12.13 -2.25
N VAL A 433 16.29 13.19 -2.46
CA VAL A 433 15.93 14.38 -3.27
C VAL A 433 17.05 14.77 -4.25
N ILE A 434 17.55 13.80 -5.03
CA ILE A 434 18.58 14.05 -6.06
C ILE A 434 18.08 14.95 -7.19
N SER A 435 16.77 15.01 -7.43
CA SER A 435 16.14 15.87 -8.45
C SER A 435 16.54 17.34 -8.26
N SER A 436 16.56 17.81 -7.01
CA SER A 436 16.99 19.18 -6.65
C SER A 436 18.46 19.50 -6.98
N LEU A 437 19.32 18.48 -7.14
CA LEU A 437 20.68 18.61 -7.62
C LEU A 437 20.73 18.53 -9.15
N MET A 438 19.92 17.65 -9.75
CA MET A 438 19.76 17.54 -11.20
C MET A 438 19.32 18.88 -11.83
N GLU A 439 18.41 19.61 -11.19
CA GLU A 439 17.95 20.95 -11.62
C GLU A 439 19.07 21.99 -11.78
N LYS A 440 20.23 21.76 -11.16
CA LYS A 440 21.36 22.70 -11.13
C LYS A 440 22.42 22.39 -12.19
N VAL A 441 22.42 21.20 -12.78
CA VAL A 441 23.52 20.72 -13.65
C VAL A 441 23.15 20.74 -15.12
N GLN A 442 24.15 20.66 -16.01
CA GLN A 442 23.93 20.57 -17.46
C GLN A 442 24.50 19.29 -18.06
N LEU A 443 25.33 18.57 -17.29
CA LEU A 443 25.94 17.30 -17.64
C LEU A 443 25.94 16.38 -16.43
N ALA A 444 25.95 15.08 -16.67
CA ALA A 444 26.20 14.10 -15.64
C ALA A 444 27.25 13.06 -16.07
N ILE A 445 27.85 12.39 -15.09
CA ILE A 445 28.61 11.15 -15.28
C ILE A 445 28.04 10.12 -14.32
N THR A 446 27.61 8.96 -14.85
CA THR A 446 26.88 7.97 -14.06
C THR A 446 27.09 6.52 -14.49
N SER A 447 26.55 5.58 -13.71
CA SER A 447 26.47 4.16 -14.08
C SER A 447 25.31 3.87 -15.03
N ASN A 448 25.30 2.70 -15.68
CA ASN A 448 24.24 2.33 -16.63
C ASN A 448 23.03 1.68 -15.92
N GLY A 449 22.43 2.42 -14.99
CA GLY A 449 21.26 2.01 -14.20
C GLY A 449 20.03 2.90 -14.39
N ARG A 450 19.14 2.89 -13.40
CA ARG A 450 17.88 3.67 -13.40
C ARG A 450 18.10 5.18 -13.51
N THR A 451 19.21 5.70 -13.01
CA THR A 451 19.55 7.13 -13.06
C THR A 451 19.69 7.65 -14.50
N VAL A 452 20.00 6.80 -15.48
CA VAL A 452 20.00 7.21 -16.90
C VAL A 452 18.62 7.70 -17.33
N TYR A 453 17.55 7.03 -16.91
CA TYR A 453 16.18 7.43 -17.23
C TYR A 453 15.78 8.71 -16.48
N GLU A 454 16.18 8.83 -15.21
CA GLU A 454 15.99 10.07 -14.43
C GLU A 454 16.69 11.27 -15.11
N LEU A 455 17.89 11.06 -15.68
CA LEU A 455 18.62 12.10 -16.41
C LEU A 455 17.95 12.46 -17.74
N ALA A 456 17.43 11.48 -18.48
CA ALA A 456 16.65 11.73 -19.71
C ALA A 456 15.40 12.56 -19.38
N HIS A 457 14.67 12.19 -18.32
CA HIS A 457 13.50 12.92 -17.83
C HIS A 457 13.83 14.38 -17.48
N MET A 458 15.03 14.62 -16.93
CA MET A 458 15.49 15.96 -16.55
C MET A 458 16.22 16.70 -17.68
N ASN A 459 16.32 16.14 -18.89
CA ASN A 459 17.05 16.66 -20.04
C ASN A 459 18.56 16.93 -19.77
N ILE A 460 19.26 15.98 -19.13
CA ILE A 460 20.67 16.12 -18.75
C ILE A 460 21.54 15.11 -19.53
N PRO A 461 22.24 15.53 -20.60
CA PRO A 461 23.19 14.69 -21.31
C PRO A 461 24.25 14.12 -20.37
N ALA A 462 24.57 12.83 -20.53
CA ALA A 462 25.47 12.18 -19.60
C ALA A 462 26.47 11.22 -20.25
N ILE A 463 27.62 11.11 -19.62
CA ILE A 463 28.61 10.06 -19.90
C ILE A 463 28.29 8.88 -18.99
N VAL A 464 28.11 7.71 -19.58
CA VAL A 464 27.65 6.52 -18.87
C VAL A 464 28.77 5.47 -18.85
N VAL A 465 29.12 4.98 -17.67
CA VAL A 465 30.13 3.93 -17.47
C VAL A 465 29.46 2.74 -16.82
N SER A 466 29.37 1.61 -17.51
CA SER A 466 28.78 0.40 -16.91
C SER A 466 29.73 -0.17 -15.87
N GLN A 467 29.27 -0.42 -14.64
CA GLN A 467 30.12 -1.00 -13.60
C GLN A 467 30.37 -2.48 -13.83
N HIS A 468 29.43 -3.17 -14.47
CA HIS A 468 29.46 -4.61 -14.78
C HIS A 468 28.78 -4.91 -16.12
N GLU A 469 28.97 -6.14 -16.63
CA GLU A 469 28.38 -6.61 -17.89
C GLU A 469 26.84 -6.57 -17.90
N ARG A 470 26.17 -6.84 -16.77
CA ARG A 470 24.70 -6.77 -16.69
C ARG A 470 24.20 -5.36 -17.01
N GLU A 471 24.80 -4.33 -16.41
CA GLU A 471 24.42 -2.95 -16.68
C GLU A 471 24.62 -2.59 -18.15
N ASN A 472 25.65 -3.15 -18.82
CA ASN A 472 25.91 -2.93 -20.23
C ASN A 472 24.82 -3.51 -21.17
N THR A 473 23.97 -4.40 -20.66
CA THR A 473 22.79 -4.90 -21.41
C THR A 473 21.63 -3.90 -21.46
N HIS A 474 21.64 -2.85 -20.63
CA HIS A 474 20.65 -1.78 -20.70
C HIS A 474 20.97 -0.84 -21.86
N LEU A 475 20.26 -1.01 -22.98
CA LEU A 475 20.54 -0.33 -24.25
C LEU A 475 19.94 1.09 -24.35
N PHE A 476 19.29 1.58 -23.30
CA PHE A 476 18.73 2.93 -23.31
C PHE A 476 19.81 4.04 -23.35
N SER A 477 20.99 3.79 -22.79
CA SER A 477 22.10 4.78 -22.71
C SER A 477 22.87 4.94 -24.03
N THR A 478 22.18 5.23 -25.13
CA THR A 478 22.81 5.43 -26.44
C THR A 478 22.91 6.91 -26.81
N ARG A 479 23.73 7.19 -27.84
CA ARG A 479 23.81 8.52 -28.46
C ARG A 479 22.48 8.99 -29.06
N ASP A 480 21.57 8.07 -29.37
CA ASP A 480 20.24 8.41 -29.88
C ASP A 480 19.27 8.84 -28.79
N ASN A 481 19.60 8.54 -27.53
CA ASN A 481 18.86 8.98 -26.35
C ASN A 481 19.63 10.06 -25.55
N GLY A 482 20.66 10.66 -26.16
CA GLY A 482 21.43 11.75 -25.56
C GLY A 482 22.61 11.33 -24.67
N PHE A 483 22.94 10.04 -24.61
CA PHE A 483 24.00 9.51 -23.73
C PHE A 483 25.28 9.15 -24.49
N LEU A 484 26.41 9.24 -23.79
CA LEU A 484 27.71 8.75 -24.23
C LEU A 484 28.13 7.55 -23.37
N ASN A 485 27.70 6.36 -23.74
CA ASN A 485 28.10 5.13 -23.07
C ASN A 485 29.51 4.71 -23.49
N VAL A 486 30.43 4.65 -22.52
CA VAL A 486 31.84 4.29 -22.73
C VAL A 486 32.10 2.79 -22.50
N GLY A 487 31.06 2.00 -22.25
CA GLY A 487 31.10 0.56 -22.01
C GLY A 487 31.42 0.18 -20.56
N VAL A 488 31.75 -1.09 -20.36
CA VAL A 488 32.10 -1.67 -19.06
C VAL A 488 33.43 -1.14 -18.56
N TYR A 489 33.50 -0.80 -17.28
CA TYR A 489 34.74 -0.43 -16.63
C TYR A 489 35.63 -1.66 -16.40
N ASP A 490 36.79 -1.67 -17.05
CA ASP A 490 37.78 -2.75 -17.04
C ASP A 490 39.10 -2.36 -16.36
N GLY A 491 39.17 -1.14 -15.80
CA GLY A 491 40.39 -0.55 -15.25
C GLY A 491 41.44 -0.14 -16.30
N GLN A 492 41.11 -0.19 -17.59
CA GLN A 492 42.05 0.08 -18.68
C GLN A 492 41.71 1.40 -19.41
N GLY A 493 41.91 2.52 -18.70
CA GLY A 493 41.92 3.85 -19.32
C GLY A 493 40.55 4.44 -19.64
N LYS A 494 39.46 3.84 -19.16
CA LYS A 494 38.10 4.41 -19.29
C LYS A 494 37.99 5.79 -18.67
N GLU A 495 38.73 6.08 -17.61
CA GLU A 495 38.81 7.40 -16.99
C GLU A 495 39.27 8.47 -18.00
N LYS A 496 40.26 8.14 -18.84
CA LYS A 496 40.75 9.05 -19.89
C LYS A 496 39.70 9.26 -20.99
N VAL A 497 38.93 8.22 -21.32
CA VAL A 497 37.83 8.33 -22.28
C VAL A 497 36.74 9.24 -21.71
N VAL A 498 36.35 9.05 -20.45
CA VAL A 498 35.39 9.91 -19.74
C VAL A 498 35.87 11.36 -19.73
N GLN A 499 37.15 11.60 -19.42
CA GLN A 499 37.72 12.95 -19.45
C GLN A 499 37.62 13.56 -20.86
N SER A 500 38.00 12.81 -21.90
CA SER A 500 37.96 13.30 -23.28
C SER A 500 36.54 13.62 -23.74
N GLU A 501 35.55 12.80 -23.38
CA GLU A 501 34.15 13.06 -23.70
C GLU A 501 33.61 14.27 -22.93
N LEU A 502 33.99 14.45 -21.65
CA LEU A 502 33.62 15.63 -20.87
C LEU A 502 34.18 16.91 -21.49
N GLU A 503 35.46 16.89 -21.89
CA GLU A 503 36.10 18.00 -22.59
C GLU A 503 35.34 18.36 -23.88
N GLN A 504 34.91 17.36 -24.66
CA GLN A 504 34.12 17.58 -25.86
C GLN A 504 32.74 18.17 -25.56
N LEU A 505 32.03 17.66 -24.54
CA LEU A 505 30.70 18.15 -24.17
C LEU A 505 30.73 19.59 -23.64
N VAL A 506 31.80 19.97 -22.94
CA VAL A 506 31.99 21.34 -22.42
C VAL A 506 32.38 22.30 -23.54
N THR A 507 33.27 21.90 -24.46
CA THR A 507 33.82 22.81 -25.47
C THR A 507 32.99 22.90 -26.75
N LYS A 508 32.30 21.83 -27.14
CA LYS A 508 31.50 21.76 -28.38
C LYS A 508 30.01 21.92 -28.08
N ASN A 509 29.57 23.16 -27.82
CA ASN A 509 28.16 23.48 -27.54
C ASN A 509 27.17 22.80 -28.51
N GLY A 510 27.38 22.92 -29.82
CA GLY A 510 26.49 22.31 -30.81
C GLY A 510 26.41 20.78 -30.76
N TYR A 511 27.45 20.10 -30.26
CA TYR A 511 27.41 18.65 -30.04
C TYR A 511 26.56 18.31 -28.82
N ARG A 512 26.77 18.99 -27.70
CA ARG A 512 25.94 18.83 -26.49
C ARG A 512 24.48 19.18 -26.76
N LYS A 513 24.19 20.24 -27.54
CA LYS A 513 22.83 20.63 -27.91
C LYS A 513 22.08 19.48 -28.61
N LYS A 514 22.74 18.79 -29.53
CA LYS A 514 22.13 17.62 -30.22
C LYS A 514 21.81 16.47 -29.27
N LEU A 515 22.61 16.26 -28.23
CA LEU A 515 22.32 15.24 -27.22
C LEU A 515 21.15 15.66 -26.33
N TYR A 516 21.08 16.95 -25.97
CA TYR A 516 19.96 17.52 -25.23
C TYR A 516 18.63 17.40 -26.00
N GLU A 517 18.60 17.80 -27.27
CA GLU A 517 17.41 17.73 -28.14
C GLU A 517 16.89 16.29 -28.30
N LYS A 518 17.78 15.28 -28.17
CA LYS A 518 17.40 13.87 -28.19
C LYS A 518 16.78 13.38 -26.88
N MET A 519 16.93 14.12 -25.78
CA MET A 519 16.34 13.78 -24.49
C MET A 519 14.94 14.36 -24.30
N GLU A 520 14.65 15.51 -24.92
CA GLU A 520 13.37 16.22 -24.79
C GLU A 520 12.10 15.36 -24.97
N PRO A 521 12.07 14.32 -25.84
CA PRO A 521 10.89 13.47 -25.97
C PRO A 521 10.59 12.59 -24.74
N TYR A 522 11.56 12.36 -23.85
CA TYR A 522 11.41 11.43 -22.72
C TYR A 522 10.77 12.11 -21.51
N ASN A 523 9.47 11.83 -21.31
CA ASN A 523 8.77 12.10 -20.06
C ASN A 523 8.16 10.79 -19.54
N PHE A 524 8.37 10.50 -18.25
CA PHE A 524 7.99 9.24 -17.62
C PHE A 524 6.89 9.40 -16.54
N ASP A 525 6.29 10.58 -16.41
CA ASP A 525 5.28 10.87 -15.38
C ASP A 525 4.02 10.02 -15.58
N ALA A 526 3.57 9.91 -16.83
CA ALA A 526 2.39 9.16 -17.20
C ALA A 526 2.57 7.63 -17.01
N ASN A 527 3.82 7.15 -17.01
CA ASN A 527 4.09 5.72 -16.96
C ASN A 527 3.71 5.10 -15.61
N LYS A 528 3.86 5.83 -14.50
CA LYS A 528 3.43 5.32 -13.17
C LYS A 528 1.93 5.01 -13.16
N THR A 529 1.11 5.92 -13.67
CA THR A 529 -0.35 5.75 -13.78
C THR A 529 -0.71 4.60 -14.72
N LYS A 530 0.02 4.44 -15.83
CA LYS A 530 -0.14 3.30 -16.74
C LYS A 530 0.13 1.97 -16.03
N ILE A 531 1.21 1.87 -15.24
CA ILE A 531 1.53 0.67 -14.46
C ILE A 531 0.45 0.39 -13.41
N LEU A 532 0.01 1.40 -12.67
CA LEU A 532 -1.07 1.24 -11.68
C LEU A 532 -2.37 0.75 -12.31
N THR A 533 -2.72 1.27 -13.49
CA THR A 533 -3.89 0.79 -14.24
C THR A 533 -3.76 -0.69 -14.60
N LEU A 534 -2.58 -1.14 -15.03
CA LEU A 534 -2.33 -2.57 -15.31
C LEU A 534 -2.41 -3.43 -14.04
N VAL A 535 -1.97 -2.91 -12.89
CA VAL A 535 -2.10 -3.58 -11.59
C VAL A 535 -3.58 -3.74 -11.22
N ASP A 536 -4.37 -2.66 -11.33
CA ASP A 536 -5.81 -2.68 -11.05
C ASP A 536 -6.57 -3.63 -11.99
N GLU A 537 -6.25 -3.62 -13.29
CA GLU A 537 -6.83 -4.55 -14.27
C GLU A 537 -6.55 -6.03 -13.96
N ILE A 538 -5.45 -6.33 -13.27
CA ILE A 538 -5.12 -7.69 -12.84
C ILE A 538 -5.84 -8.03 -11.54
N LEU A 539 -5.98 -7.08 -10.62
CA LEU A 539 -6.70 -7.25 -9.35
C LEU A 539 -8.22 -7.44 -9.56
N ASP A 540 -8.77 -6.89 -10.63
CA ASP A 540 -10.20 -6.97 -10.98
C ASP A 540 -10.59 -8.26 -11.74
N ARG A 541 -9.64 -9.12 -12.12
CA ARG A 541 -9.90 -10.43 -12.76
C ARG A 541 -10.41 -11.46 -11.75
#